data_AF-A0A6U0G5N6-F1
#
_entry.id   AF-A0A6U0G5N6-F1
#
_cell.length_a   1.000
_cell.length_b   1.000
_cell.length_c   1.000
_cell.angle_alpha   90.00
_cell.angle_beta   90.00
_cell.angle_gamma   90.00
#
_symmetry.space_group_name_H-M   'P 1'
#
loop_
_entity.id
_entity.type
_entity.pdbx_description
1 polymer ?
#
loop_
_entity_poly.entity_id
_entity_poly.type
_entity_poly.pdbx_seq_one_letter_code
_entity_poly.pdbx_strand_id
1 'polypeptide(L)'
;GGGVGGGGGAAAAGEAGGVEAASAAASAAAELEKHKRRYMRAFREQIGLFREACWHLFGYRLTMETQEMQNSDDHRGEGAPHFSVRSMFASDESETLRFRYVDGTETGSPARMEMLSTPYADSDEVNRMWRVYAPCVPALLSNLVIDSWGKFAG
;
A
#
# COMPACT_ATOMS: atom_id res chain seq x y z
N GLY A 1 40.14 62.83 -33.07
CA GLY A 1 40.43 61.55 -32.37
C GLY A 1 39.56 61.54 -31.14
N GLY A 2 38.72 60.53 -30.89
CA GLY A 2 39.12 59.13 -30.66
C GLY A 2 39.53 59.01 -29.19
N GLY A 3 38.92 58.21 -28.32
CA GLY A 3 37.88 57.20 -28.49
C GLY A 3 37.27 56.83 -27.13
N VAL A 4 36.14 56.13 -27.20
CA VAL A 4 35.37 55.57 -26.10
C VAL A 4 35.97 54.21 -25.71
N GLY A 5 36.14 53.94 -24.42
CA GLY A 5 36.47 52.61 -23.89
C GLY A 5 36.45 52.65 -22.36
N GLY A 6 35.86 51.70 -21.62
CA GLY A 6 35.09 50.52 -21.96
C GLY A 6 34.47 50.04 -20.65
N GLY A 7 33.14 49.94 -20.61
CA GLY A 7 32.40 49.32 -19.52
C GLY A 7 32.07 47.88 -19.91
N GLY A 8 32.57 46.90 -19.16
CA GLY A 8 32.25 45.49 -19.42
C GLY A 8 33.10 44.56 -18.57
N GLY A 9 32.67 44.26 -17.34
CA GLY A 9 33.39 43.32 -16.48
C GLY A 9 32.62 42.70 -15.31
N ALA A 10 31.29 42.90 -15.19
CA ALA A 10 30.56 42.46 -13.99
C ALA A 10 29.49 41.37 -14.23
N ALA A 11 29.17 41.01 -15.48
CA ALA A 11 28.06 40.09 -15.77
C ALA A 11 28.42 38.59 -15.71
N ALA A 12 29.69 38.21 -15.90
CA ALA A 12 30.07 36.80 -16.08
C ALA A 12 30.25 36.00 -14.77
N ALA A 13 30.43 36.66 -13.63
CA ALA A 13 30.71 35.99 -12.36
C ALA A 13 29.44 35.39 -11.70
N GLY A 14 28.26 35.98 -11.96
CA GLY A 14 26.98 35.48 -11.43
C GLY A 14 26.46 34.23 -12.15
N GLU A 15 26.70 34.11 -13.45
CA GLU A 15 26.27 32.95 -14.24
C GLU A 15 27.10 31.70 -13.96
N ALA A 16 28.43 31.84 -13.79
CA ALA A 16 29.31 30.70 -13.48
C ALA A 16 28.98 30.05 -12.11
N GLY A 17 28.74 30.87 -11.08
CA GLY A 17 28.32 30.36 -9.76
C GLY A 17 26.91 29.75 -9.76
N GLY A 18 26.01 30.26 -10.60
CA GLY A 18 24.68 29.68 -10.79
C GLY A 18 24.71 28.32 -11.48
N VAL A 19 25.58 28.13 -12.47
CA VAL A 19 25.74 26.87 -13.20
C VAL A 19 26.37 25.77 -12.33
N GLU A 20 27.37 26.11 -11.51
CA GLU A 20 27.97 25.17 -10.56
C GLU A 20 26.97 24.75 -9.47
N ALA A 21 26.23 25.70 -8.90
CA ALA A 21 25.18 25.42 -7.92
C ALA A 21 24.04 24.57 -8.52
N ALA A 22 23.63 24.85 -9.77
CA ALA A 22 22.63 24.05 -10.48
C ALA A 22 23.12 22.62 -10.76
N SER A 23 24.40 22.47 -11.14
CA SER A 23 25.02 21.15 -11.34
C SER A 23 25.08 20.36 -10.04
N ALA A 24 25.50 20.99 -8.93
CA ALA A 24 25.55 20.36 -7.61
C ALA A 24 24.15 19.96 -7.12
N ALA A 25 23.14 20.80 -7.33
CA ALA A 25 21.74 20.50 -6.99
C ALA A 25 21.20 19.33 -7.83
N ALA A 26 21.51 19.28 -9.13
CA ALA A 26 21.11 18.19 -10.01
C ALA A 26 21.75 16.85 -9.59
N SER A 27 23.03 16.85 -9.22
CA SER A 27 23.72 15.67 -8.69
C SER A 27 23.11 15.20 -7.36
N ALA A 28 22.80 16.14 -6.45
CA ALA A 28 22.15 15.82 -5.17
C ALA A 28 20.75 15.21 -5.37
N ALA A 29 19.95 15.75 -6.30
CA ALA A 29 18.65 15.20 -6.65
C ALA A 29 18.76 13.78 -7.25
N ALA A 30 19.75 13.53 -8.11
CA ALA A 30 19.98 12.22 -8.70
C ALA A 30 20.38 11.16 -7.63
N GLU A 31 21.25 11.51 -6.68
CA GLU A 31 21.60 10.61 -5.58
C GLU A 31 20.42 10.39 -4.62
N LEU A 32 19.62 11.42 -4.34
CA LEU A 32 18.39 11.26 -3.54
C LEU A 32 17.42 10.27 -4.20
N GLU A 33 17.18 10.39 -5.50
CA GLU A 33 16.28 9.49 -6.22
C GLU A 33 16.85 8.05 -6.29
N LYS A 34 18.17 7.91 -6.40
CA LYS A 34 18.84 6.61 -6.31
C LYS A 34 18.69 5.97 -4.93
N HIS A 35 18.83 6.74 -3.84
CA HIS A 35 18.59 6.27 -2.49
C HIS A 35 17.12 5.89 -2.28
N LYS A 36 16.18 6.74 -2.71
CA LYS A 36 14.75 6.44 -2.68
C LYS A 36 14.43 5.12 -3.39
N ARG A 37 14.96 4.90 -4.61
CA ARG A 37 14.78 3.65 -5.34
C ARG A 37 15.33 2.43 -4.60
N ARG A 38 16.49 2.56 -3.94
CA ARG A 38 17.08 1.48 -3.13
C ARG A 38 16.21 1.15 -1.91
N TYR A 39 15.77 2.16 -1.17
CA TYR A 39 14.89 1.96 -0.02
C TYR A 39 13.55 1.34 -0.43
N MET A 40 12.92 1.85 -1.50
CA MET A 40 11.67 1.28 -2.01
C MET A 40 11.83 -0.17 -2.48
N ARG A 41 12.97 -0.51 -3.09
CA ARG A 41 13.28 -1.90 -3.47
C ARG A 41 13.39 -2.78 -2.24
N ALA A 42 14.21 -2.39 -1.26
CA ALA A 42 14.40 -3.17 -0.03
C ALA A 42 13.06 -3.36 0.71
N PHE A 43 12.25 -2.31 0.79
CA PHE A 43 10.92 -2.40 1.40
C PHE A 43 10.01 -3.39 0.66
N ARG A 44 9.97 -3.34 -0.69
CA ARG A 44 9.18 -4.27 -1.51
C ARG A 44 9.62 -5.73 -1.33
N GLU A 45 10.92 -5.97 -1.20
CA GLU A 45 11.47 -7.30 -0.96
C GLU A 45 11.03 -7.84 0.41
N GLN A 46 11.17 -7.04 1.47
CA GLN A 46 10.78 -7.44 2.81
C GLN A 46 9.28 -7.68 2.95
N ILE A 47 8.42 -6.81 2.37
CA ILE A 47 6.97 -7.05 2.39
C ILE A 47 6.57 -8.25 1.53
N GLY A 48 7.31 -8.52 0.45
CA GLY A 48 7.13 -9.71 -0.38
C GLY A 48 7.36 -10.99 0.42
N LEU A 49 8.51 -11.08 1.09
CA LEU A 49 8.86 -12.22 1.95
C LEU A 49 7.85 -12.40 3.09
N PHE A 50 7.40 -11.31 3.72
CA PHE A 50 6.37 -11.37 4.76
C PHE A 50 5.05 -11.95 4.23
N ARG A 51 4.59 -11.48 3.06
CA ARG A 51 3.33 -11.97 2.45
C ARG A 51 3.43 -13.44 2.04
N GLU A 52 4.58 -13.85 1.53
CA GLU A 52 4.85 -15.25 1.19
C GLU A 52 4.87 -16.14 2.45
N ALA A 53 5.51 -15.67 3.53
CA ALA A 53 5.46 -16.36 4.82
C ALA A 53 4.02 -16.48 5.35
N CYS A 54 3.22 -15.41 5.29
CA CYS A 54 1.82 -15.45 5.70
C CYS A 54 1.00 -16.45 4.87
N TRP A 55 1.24 -16.49 3.54
CA TRP A 55 0.59 -17.44 2.65
C TRP A 55 0.86 -18.89 3.06
N HIS A 56 2.13 -19.24 3.32
CA HIS A 56 2.51 -20.60 3.66
C HIS A 56 2.16 -21.01 5.10
N LEU A 57 2.19 -20.07 6.04
CA LEU A 57 1.96 -20.37 7.46
C LEU A 57 0.49 -20.31 7.86
N PHE A 58 -0.25 -19.35 7.32
CA PHE A 58 -1.63 -19.08 7.74
C PHE A 58 -2.68 -19.38 6.66
N GLY A 59 -2.25 -19.71 5.44
CA GLY A 59 -3.14 -20.12 4.36
C GLY A 59 -3.95 -18.99 3.74
N TYR A 60 -3.51 -17.74 3.88
CA TYR A 60 -4.13 -16.59 3.21
C TYR A 60 -3.11 -15.66 2.55
N ARG A 61 -3.50 -15.09 1.41
CA ARG A 61 -2.75 -14.06 0.70
C ARG A 61 -3.25 -12.71 1.15
N LEU A 62 -2.36 -11.91 1.72
CA LEU A 62 -2.65 -10.53 2.11
C LEU A 62 -2.13 -9.55 1.07
N THR A 63 -3.01 -8.74 0.51
CA THR A 63 -2.66 -7.67 -0.44
C THR A 63 -3.18 -6.34 0.09
N MET A 64 -2.37 -5.29 0.04
CA MET A 64 -2.83 -3.92 0.27
C MET A 64 -3.27 -3.34 -1.07
N GLU A 65 -4.49 -2.83 -1.13
CA GLU A 65 -5.09 -2.29 -2.35
C GLU A 65 -4.55 -0.90 -2.67
N THR A 66 -4.35 -0.63 -3.96
CA THR A 66 -3.95 0.70 -4.44
C THR A 66 -5.14 1.65 -4.45
N GLN A 67 -4.88 2.95 -4.45
CA GLN A 67 -5.92 3.99 -4.51
C GLN A 67 -6.83 3.82 -5.74
N GLU A 68 -6.30 3.33 -6.86
CA GLU A 68 -7.08 3.02 -8.07
C GLU A 68 -8.09 1.89 -7.85
N MET A 69 -7.77 0.89 -7.01
CA MET A 69 -8.67 -0.21 -6.62
C MET A 69 -9.72 0.20 -5.56
N GLN A 70 -9.45 1.30 -4.84
CA GLN A 70 -10.36 1.83 -3.81
C GLN A 70 -11.51 2.65 -4.42
N ASN A 71 -11.32 3.20 -5.62
CA ASN A 71 -12.25 4.11 -6.26
C ASN A 71 -13.52 3.46 -6.87
N SER A 72 -13.69 2.13 -6.78
CA SER A 72 -14.83 1.45 -7.41
C SER A 72 -16.11 1.41 -6.58
N ASP A 73 -16.08 1.50 -5.24
CA ASP A 73 -17.29 1.21 -4.44
C ASP A 73 -17.53 1.99 -3.13
N ASP A 74 -16.64 2.85 -2.61
CA ASP A 74 -16.93 3.51 -1.32
C ASP A 74 -16.34 4.93 -1.22
N HIS A 75 -17.19 5.95 -1.38
CA HIS A 75 -16.83 7.37 -1.21
C HIS A 75 -16.74 7.82 0.27
N ARG A 76 -16.28 6.93 1.17
CA ARG A 76 -16.15 7.24 2.60
C ARG A 76 -14.79 6.82 3.12
N GLY A 77 -13.85 7.78 3.13
CA GLY A 77 -12.53 7.63 3.76
C GLY A 77 -11.35 7.57 2.80
N GLU A 78 -11.23 8.58 1.93
CA GLU A 78 -10.09 8.77 1.03
C GLU A 78 -8.79 8.82 1.85
N GLY A 79 -7.99 7.74 1.79
CA GLY A 79 -6.70 7.62 2.49
C GLY A 79 -6.59 6.48 3.52
N ALA A 80 -7.69 5.81 3.90
CA ALA A 80 -7.62 4.65 4.77
C ALA A 80 -7.01 3.42 4.04
N PRO A 81 -6.08 2.66 4.65
CA PRO A 81 -5.56 1.44 4.05
C PRO A 81 -6.65 0.37 3.86
N HIS A 82 -6.73 -0.18 2.64
CA HIS A 82 -7.60 -1.28 2.28
C HIS A 82 -6.78 -2.55 2.05
N PHE A 83 -7.29 -3.69 2.48
CA PHE A 83 -6.63 -4.98 2.41
C PHE A 83 -7.54 -6.03 1.80
N SER A 84 -7.05 -6.74 0.80
CA SER A 84 -7.69 -7.95 0.28
C SER A 84 -7.05 -9.18 0.90
N VAL A 85 -7.89 -10.12 1.35
CA VAL A 85 -7.48 -11.40 1.93
C VAL A 85 -8.14 -12.51 1.12
N ARG A 86 -7.33 -13.44 0.61
CA ARG A 86 -7.80 -14.60 -0.16
C ARG A 86 -7.23 -15.88 0.42
N SER A 87 -8.07 -16.88 0.63
CA SER A 87 -7.64 -18.22 1.07
C SER A 87 -6.73 -18.86 0.03
N MET A 88 -5.79 -19.68 0.47
CA MET A 88 -4.97 -20.51 -0.42
C MET A 88 -5.75 -21.65 -1.07
N PHE A 89 -6.88 -22.00 -0.48
CA PHE A 89 -7.81 -23.03 -0.96
C PHE A 89 -9.02 -22.42 -1.66
N ALA A 90 -8.97 -21.13 -1.99
CA ALA A 90 -10.03 -20.45 -2.72
C ALA A 90 -10.24 -21.09 -4.10
N SER A 91 -11.50 -21.32 -4.48
CA SER A 91 -11.86 -21.97 -5.74
C SER A 91 -11.55 -21.08 -6.96
N ASP A 92 -11.73 -19.77 -6.80
CA ASP A 92 -11.44 -18.76 -7.82
C ASP A 92 -11.06 -17.39 -7.19
N GLU A 93 -10.78 -16.40 -8.02
CA GLU A 93 -10.34 -15.07 -7.55
C GLU A 93 -11.44 -14.24 -6.89
N SER A 94 -12.72 -14.56 -7.12
CA SER A 94 -13.87 -13.88 -6.55
C SER A 94 -14.07 -14.19 -5.06
N GLU A 95 -13.50 -15.31 -4.56
CA GLU A 95 -13.46 -15.68 -3.13
C GLU A 95 -12.44 -14.82 -2.33
N THR A 96 -12.60 -13.50 -2.43
CA THR A 96 -11.73 -12.51 -1.81
C THR A 96 -12.52 -11.65 -0.83
N LEU A 97 -12.04 -11.56 0.41
CA LEU A 97 -12.53 -10.62 1.41
C LEU A 97 -11.77 -9.30 1.32
N ARG A 98 -12.48 -8.19 1.52
CA ARG A 98 -11.87 -6.86 1.58
C ARG A 98 -12.09 -6.27 2.95
N PHE A 99 -11.08 -5.59 3.48
CA PHE A 99 -11.12 -4.94 4.79
C PHE A 99 -10.60 -3.51 4.69
N ARG A 100 -11.27 -2.58 5.35
CA ARG A 100 -10.77 -1.23 5.61
C ARG A 100 -10.23 -1.14 7.02
N TYR A 101 -9.02 -0.61 7.17
CA TYR A 101 -8.50 -0.22 8.49
C TYR A 101 -9.13 1.10 8.92
N VAL A 102 -9.79 1.09 10.08
CA VAL A 102 -10.34 2.28 10.71
C VAL A 102 -9.49 2.60 11.93
N ASP A 103 -8.74 3.69 11.84
CA ASP A 103 -8.04 4.24 12.99
C ASP A 103 -9.06 4.82 13.98
N GLY A 104 -8.89 4.47 15.25
CA GLY A 104 -9.76 4.93 16.32
C GLY A 104 -9.18 6.11 17.11
N THR A 105 -7.95 6.54 16.82
CA THR A 105 -7.24 7.61 17.54
C THR A 105 -8.03 8.91 17.65
N GLU A 106 -8.64 9.39 16.55
CA GLU A 106 -9.40 10.64 16.54
C GLU A 106 -10.74 10.55 17.28
N THR A 107 -11.30 9.35 17.44
CA THR A 107 -12.63 9.12 18.02
C THR A 107 -12.58 8.53 19.43
N GLY A 108 -11.38 8.26 19.97
CA GLY A 108 -11.18 7.57 21.25
C GLY A 108 -11.61 6.10 21.24
N SER A 109 -11.86 5.53 20.06
CA SER A 109 -12.23 4.12 19.88
C SER A 109 -10.99 3.25 19.63
N PRO A 110 -11.05 1.92 19.85
CA PRO A 110 -9.98 1.04 19.40
C PRO A 110 -9.95 1.01 17.86
N ALA A 111 -8.74 0.95 17.29
CA ALA A 111 -8.58 0.69 15.88
C ALA A 111 -9.19 -0.67 15.53
N ARG A 112 -9.83 -0.75 14.36
CA ARG A 112 -10.53 -1.96 13.93
C ARG A 112 -10.41 -2.18 12.43
N MET A 113 -10.66 -3.42 12.03
CA MET A 113 -10.83 -3.81 10.64
C MET A 113 -12.32 -3.93 10.35
N GLU A 114 -12.80 -3.20 9.36
CA GLU A 114 -14.18 -3.31 8.87
C GLU A 114 -14.18 -4.11 7.59
N MET A 115 -14.95 -5.20 7.54
CA MET A 115 -15.13 -5.97 6.32
C MET A 115 -16.00 -5.17 5.34
N LEU A 116 -15.55 -5.05 4.10
CA LEU A 116 -16.26 -4.41 3.02
C LEU A 116 -17.10 -5.45 2.27
N SER A 117 -18.22 -5.02 1.70
CA SER A 117 -19.08 -5.89 0.89
C SER A 117 -18.33 -6.33 -0.37
N THR A 118 -18.37 -7.64 -0.60
CA THR A 118 -17.94 -8.32 -1.83
C THR A 118 -18.91 -9.48 -2.05
N PRO A 119 -19.05 -10.02 -3.28
CA PRO A 119 -19.90 -11.18 -3.51
C PRO A 119 -19.60 -12.36 -2.57
N TYR A 120 -18.33 -12.56 -2.22
CA TYR A 120 -17.92 -13.57 -1.26
C TYR A 120 -18.21 -13.19 0.19
N ALA A 121 -17.96 -11.94 0.60
CA ALA A 121 -18.28 -11.46 1.94
C ALA A 121 -19.78 -11.51 2.24
N ASP A 122 -20.61 -11.28 1.22
CA ASP A 122 -22.06 -11.33 1.30
C ASP A 122 -22.63 -12.75 1.21
N SER A 123 -21.80 -13.77 0.96
CA SER A 123 -22.23 -15.17 1.00
C SER A 123 -22.74 -15.55 2.39
N ASP A 124 -23.72 -16.46 2.43
CA ASP A 124 -24.34 -16.90 3.70
C ASP A 124 -23.31 -17.50 4.67
N GLU A 125 -22.30 -18.16 4.14
CA GLU A 125 -21.23 -18.79 4.92
C GLU A 125 -20.36 -17.76 5.63
N VAL A 126 -19.79 -16.80 4.89
CA VAL A 126 -18.97 -15.74 5.48
C VAL A 126 -19.81 -14.91 6.43
N ASN A 127 -21.05 -14.59 6.08
CA ASN A 127 -21.96 -13.84 6.95
C ASN A 127 -22.24 -14.56 8.28
N ARG A 128 -22.45 -15.88 8.28
CA ARG A 128 -22.61 -16.66 9.52
C ARG A 128 -21.39 -16.55 10.41
N MET A 129 -20.19 -16.68 9.83
CA MET A 129 -18.93 -16.64 10.58
C MET A 129 -18.62 -15.22 11.07
N TRP A 130 -18.90 -14.20 10.25
CA TRP A 130 -18.75 -12.79 10.62
C TRP A 130 -19.59 -12.44 11.85
N ARG A 131 -20.84 -12.90 11.92
CA ARG A 131 -21.71 -12.65 13.10
C ARG A 131 -21.12 -13.18 14.41
N VAL A 132 -20.32 -14.24 14.35
CA VAL A 132 -19.69 -14.86 15.53
C VAL A 132 -18.31 -14.24 15.81
N TYR A 133 -17.52 -14.01 14.76
CA TYR A 133 -16.09 -13.70 14.87
C TYR A 133 -15.72 -12.26 14.46
N ALA A 134 -16.67 -11.39 14.13
CA ALA A 134 -16.39 -9.98 13.78
C ALA A 134 -15.45 -9.25 14.76
N PRO A 135 -15.50 -9.48 16.09
CA PRO A 135 -14.56 -8.84 17.02
C PRO A 135 -13.10 -9.31 16.88
N CYS A 136 -12.87 -10.45 16.22
CA CYS A 136 -11.56 -11.08 16.08
C CYS A 136 -11.35 -11.58 14.65
N VAL A 137 -10.88 -10.69 13.78
CA VAL A 137 -10.55 -11.03 12.38
C VAL A 137 -9.61 -12.24 12.24
N PRO A 138 -8.57 -12.43 13.07
CA PRO A 138 -7.78 -13.66 13.02
C PRO A 138 -8.62 -14.93 13.21
N ALA A 139 -9.57 -14.94 14.16
CA ALA A 139 -10.45 -16.09 14.37
C ALA A 139 -11.37 -16.33 13.17
N LEU A 140 -11.92 -15.27 12.58
CA LEU A 140 -12.69 -15.36 11.33
C LEU A 140 -11.88 -16.03 10.22
N LEU A 141 -10.67 -15.51 9.95
CA LEU A 141 -9.82 -15.98 8.86
C LEU A 141 -9.38 -17.44 9.08
N SER A 142 -8.99 -17.82 10.30
CA SER A 142 -8.60 -19.20 10.59
C SER A 142 -9.73 -20.19 10.34
N ASN A 143 -10.97 -19.85 10.76
CA ASN A 143 -12.10 -20.74 10.53
C ASN A 143 -12.45 -20.83 9.03
N LEU A 144 -12.38 -19.72 8.29
CA LEU A 144 -12.62 -19.73 6.84
C LEU A 144 -11.59 -20.59 6.09
N VAL A 145 -10.32 -20.52 6.47
CA VAL A 145 -9.28 -21.37 5.87
C VAL A 145 -9.56 -22.85 6.10
N ILE A 146 -10.01 -23.23 7.30
CA ILE A 146 -10.39 -24.63 7.61
C ILE A 146 -11.58 -25.08 6.76
N ASP A 147 -12.58 -24.22 6.59
CA ASP A 147 -13.75 -24.52 5.76
C ASP A 147 -13.38 -24.66 4.27
N SER A 148 -12.61 -23.72 3.72
CA SER A 148 -12.10 -23.82 2.34
C SER A 148 -11.24 -25.06 2.14
N TRP A 149 -10.40 -25.42 3.12
CA TRP A 149 -9.60 -26.65 3.07
C TRP A 149 -10.48 -27.90 3.03
N GLY A 150 -11.55 -27.94 3.84
CA GLY A 150 -12.51 -29.05 3.84
C GLY A 150 -13.19 -29.24 2.47
N LYS A 151 -13.54 -28.15 1.79
CA LYS A 151 -14.09 -28.19 0.42
C LYS A 151 -13.07 -28.57 -0.63
N PHE A 152 -11.81 -28.17 -0.45
CA PHE A 152 -10.73 -28.49 -1.38
C PHE A 152 -10.30 -29.97 -1.28
N ALA A 153 -10.31 -30.55 -0.08
CA ALA A 153 -9.84 -31.90 0.20
C ALA A 153 -10.90 -33.00 0.01
N GLY A 154 -12.18 -32.64 -0.05
CA GLY A 154 -13.31 -33.55 -0.27
C GLY A 154 -13.71 -33.65 -1.73
#